data_AF-A0A958XT68-F1
#
_entry.id   AF-A0A958XT68-F1
#
_cell.length_a   1.000
_cell.length_b   1.000
_cell.length_c   1.000
_cell.angle_alpha   90.00
_cell.angle_beta   90.00
_cell.angle_gamma   90.00
#
_symmetry.space_group_name_H-M   'P 1'
#
loop_
_entity.id
_entity.type
_entity.pdbx_description
1 polymer ?
#
loop_
_entity_poly.entity_id
_entity_poly.type
_entity_poly.pdbx_seq_one_letter_code
_entity_poly.pdbx_strand_id
1 'polypeptide(L)'
;MQSFRIIHWIALLFCSLLLAGQLAAQVAVNQDNSSPDPSAMLDVKSTDKGLLIPRLSSAQRTSIAAPATGLMVFDNTTDSFWYYNGTAWKEITLNTDDQTLSLSGTMLSIEDGNSVDLSGLSAANSWSQTGNAGTTNGVDFIGTTDNVALDFRVNNLRGLRLIPKADNSVNVIGGYSGNSISAGANSATIAGGGSPGSANSVTAYGGTVGGGTGNTVSETSSVVSGGEANTASGEGSTVAGGILNTASGDGATVAG
;
A
#
# COMPACT_ATOMS: atom_id res chain seq x y z
N MET A 1 32.66 42.37 -83.94
CA MET A 1 33.50 41.61 -82.97
C MET A 1 33.20 41.92 -81.49
N GLN A 2 32.21 42.76 -81.15
CA GLN A 2 31.86 43.06 -79.75
C GLN A 2 30.91 42.01 -79.11
N SER A 3 30.02 41.37 -79.87
CA SER A 3 29.03 40.42 -79.33
C SER A 3 29.61 39.08 -78.85
N PHE A 4 30.67 38.57 -79.49
CA PHE A 4 31.33 37.32 -79.07
C PHE A 4 32.06 37.43 -77.73
N ARG A 5 32.50 38.64 -77.35
CA ARG A 5 33.19 38.87 -76.08
C ARG A 5 32.20 38.82 -74.92
N ILE A 6 31.01 39.41 -75.06
CA ILE A 6 29.98 39.45 -74.01
C ILE A 6 29.47 38.04 -73.67
N ILE A 7 29.28 37.17 -74.66
CA ILE A 7 28.84 35.78 -74.44
C ILE A 7 29.90 34.96 -73.67
N HIS A 8 31.19 35.18 -73.95
CA HIS A 8 32.28 34.54 -73.20
C HIS A 8 32.34 35.01 -71.74
N TRP A 9 32.14 36.30 -71.48
CA TRP A 9 32.12 36.83 -70.11
C TRP A 9 30.91 36.35 -69.31
N ILE A 10 29.72 36.24 -69.93
CA ILE A 10 28.53 35.69 -69.28
C ILE A 10 28.69 34.19 -69.02
N ALA A 11 29.25 33.42 -69.95
CA ALA A 11 29.53 31.99 -69.76
C ALA A 11 30.57 31.74 -68.66
N LEU A 12 31.62 32.57 -68.57
CA LEU A 12 32.61 32.52 -67.49
C LEU A 12 32.01 32.88 -66.13
N LEU A 13 31.15 33.90 -66.06
CA LEU A 13 30.45 34.29 -64.84
C LEU A 13 29.47 33.20 -64.38
N PHE A 14 28.71 32.60 -65.31
CA PHE A 14 27.78 31.52 -65.03
C PHE A 14 28.49 30.22 -64.61
N CYS A 15 29.65 29.92 -65.22
CA CYS A 15 30.53 28.81 -64.80
C CYS A 15 31.10 29.05 -63.40
N SER A 16 31.47 30.29 -63.07
CA SER A 16 31.98 30.64 -61.73
C SER A 16 30.92 30.60 -60.62
N LEU A 17 29.65 30.91 -60.92
CA LEU A 17 28.54 30.81 -59.97
C LEU A 17 28.06 29.36 -59.74
N LEU A 18 28.24 28.45 -60.70
CA LEU A 18 27.90 27.02 -60.57
C LEU A 18 28.95 26.21 -59.79
N LEU A 19 30.20 26.70 -59.69
CA LEU A 19 31.26 26.09 -58.89
C LEU A 19 31.25 26.53 -57.40
N ALA A 20 30.38 27.46 -57.01
CA ALA A 20 30.18 27.85 -55.61
C ALA A 20 29.29 26.84 -54.85
N GLY A 21 29.43 25.54 -55.12
CA GLY A 21 28.82 24.49 -54.32
C GLY A 21 29.25 24.65 -52.87
N GLN A 22 28.28 24.63 -51.95
CA GLN A 22 28.51 24.81 -50.52
C GLN A 22 29.55 23.79 -50.03
N LEU A 23 30.78 24.25 -49.77
CA LEU A 23 31.76 23.45 -49.06
C LEU A 23 31.24 23.30 -47.64
N ALA A 24 30.73 22.12 -47.32
CA ALA A 24 30.29 21.78 -45.98
C ALA A 24 31.54 21.64 -45.09
N ALA A 25 31.62 22.45 -44.04
CA ALA A 25 32.81 22.61 -43.19
C ALA A 25 32.84 21.64 -41.99
N GLN A 26 32.23 20.45 -42.10
CA GLN A 26 32.30 19.43 -41.05
C GLN A 26 33.64 18.69 -41.09
N VAL A 27 34.15 18.33 -39.90
CA VAL A 27 35.35 17.50 -39.76
C VAL A 27 34.94 16.06 -39.49
N ALA A 28 35.27 15.15 -40.40
CA ALA A 28 35.20 13.70 -40.17
C ALA A 28 36.59 13.16 -39.81
N VAL A 29 36.66 12.31 -38.79
CA VAL A 29 37.86 11.55 -38.42
C VAL A 29 37.49 10.06 -38.44
N ASN A 30 37.76 9.41 -39.56
CA ASN A 30 37.44 7.99 -39.78
C ASN A 30 38.46 7.34 -40.74
N GLN A 31 38.40 6.01 -40.88
CA GLN A 31 39.27 5.23 -41.78
C GLN A 31 38.53 4.69 -43.02
N ASP A 32 37.22 4.89 -43.10
CA ASP A 32 36.35 4.31 -44.13
C ASP A 32 35.85 5.33 -45.17
N ASN A 33 36.30 6.58 -45.06
CA ASN A 33 35.90 7.72 -45.90
C ASN A 33 34.39 7.97 -45.90
N SER A 34 33.65 7.54 -44.87
CA SER A 34 32.24 7.89 -44.73
C SER A 34 32.08 9.39 -44.52
N SER A 35 31.03 9.98 -45.11
CA SER A 35 30.68 11.38 -44.88
C SER A 35 30.32 11.60 -43.40
N PRO A 36 30.72 12.73 -42.79
CA PRO A 36 30.30 13.06 -41.42
C PRO A 36 28.78 13.22 -41.36
N ASP A 37 28.20 12.92 -40.19
CA ASP A 37 26.79 13.20 -39.94
C ASP A 37 26.46 14.69 -40.19
N PRO A 38 25.36 15.02 -40.91
CA PRO A 38 25.02 16.41 -41.23
C PRO A 38 24.84 17.32 -40.01
N SER A 39 24.55 16.76 -38.83
CA SER A 39 24.38 17.51 -37.58
C SER A 39 25.67 17.70 -36.76
N ALA A 40 26.76 17.01 -37.12
CA ALA A 40 28.00 17.03 -36.36
C ALA A 40 29.02 18.04 -36.93
N MET A 41 29.63 18.85 -36.06
CA MET A 41 30.80 19.67 -36.43
C MET A 41 32.09 18.82 -36.43
N LEU A 42 32.17 17.85 -35.53
CA LEU A 42 33.21 16.84 -35.45
C LEU A 42 32.54 15.46 -35.33
N ASP A 43 32.76 14.61 -36.32
CA ASP A 43 32.31 13.22 -36.33
C ASP A 43 33.53 12.29 -36.26
N VAL A 44 33.60 11.45 -35.22
CA VAL A 44 34.70 10.51 -35.01
C VAL A 44 34.15 9.09 -35.08
N LYS A 45 34.58 8.33 -36.08
CA LYS A 45 34.14 6.94 -36.29
C LYS A 45 35.32 5.98 -36.23
N SER A 46 35.30 5.09 -35.25
CA SER A 46 36.26 4.00 -35.09
C SER A 46 35.59 2.84 -34.36
N THR A 47 36.05 1.61 -34.62
CA THR A 47 35.61 0.40 -33.92
C THR A 47 36.53 0.02 -32.76
N ASP A 48 37.71 0.63 -32.67
CA ASP A 48 38.78 0.23 -31.73
C ASP A 48 39.57 1.41 -31.14
N LYS A 49 39.21 2.67 -31.48
CA LYS A 49 39.78 3.91 -30.96
C LYS A 49 38.66 4.82 -30.45
N GLY A 50 39.02 5.78 -29.60
CA GLY A 50 38.11 6.78 -29.06
C GLY A 50 38.73 8.17 -29.02
N LEU A 51 37.99 9.13 -28.48
CA LEU A 51 38.49 10.49 -28.24
C LEU A 51 39.26 10.53 -26.91
N LEU A 52 40.55 10.82 -26.99
CA LEU A 52 41.36 11.08 -25.80
C LEU A 52 41.30 12.57 -25.47
N ILE A 53 40.60 12.91 -24.38
CA ILE A 53 40.51 14.28 -23.88
C ILE A 53 41.73 14.63 -23.02
N PRO A 54 42.06 15.93 -22.82
CA PRO A 54 43.22 16.33 -22.02
C PRO A 54 43.22 15.66 -20.64
N ARG A 55 44.34 15.01 -20.31
CA ARG A 55 44.54 14.29 -19.04
C ARG A 55 45.43 15.13 -18.13
N LEU A 56 44.90 15.56 -17.00
CA LEU A 56 45.55 16.50 -16.07
C LEU A 56 45.51 15.94 -14.65
N SER A 57 46.41 16.34 -13.76
CA SER A 57 46.17 16.19 -12.32
C SER A 57 45.13 17.20 -11.82
N SER A 58 44.58 17.03 -10.63
CA SER A 58 43.63 18.01 -10.06
C SER A 58 44.22 19.41 -9.93
N ALA A 59 45.51 19.53 -9.61
CA ALA A 59 46.21 20.82 -9.57
C ALA A 59 46.33 21.47 -10.96
N GLN A 60 46.59 20.66 -12.00
CA GLN A 60 46.68 21.15 -13.37
C GLN A 60 45.31 21.55 -13.92
N ARG A 61 44.26 20.78 -13.64
CA ARG A 61 42.88 21.12 -14.02
C ARG A 61 42.41 22.43 -13.38
N THR A 62 42.66 22.60 -12.08
CA THR A 62 42.23 23.80 -11.33
C THR A 62 43.05 25.04 -11.64
N SER A 63 44.26 24.89 -12.20
CA SER A 63 45.11 26.02 -12.64
C SER A 63 44.85 26.49 -14.08
N ILE A 64 43.93 25.86 -14.83
CA ILE A 64 43.51 26.38 -16.14
C ILE A 64 42.89 27.77 -15.94
N ALA A 65 43.53 28.80 -16.51
CA ALA A 65 43.04 30.18 -16.42
C ALA A 65 41.83 30.38 -17.34
N ALA A 66 40.75 30.95 -16.81
CA ALA A 66 39.52 31.26 -17.54
C ALA A 66 39.01 30.11 -18.43
N PRO A 67 38.74 28.90 -17.87
CA PRO A 67 38.29 27.76 -18.65
C PRO A 67 36.93 28.05 -19.30
N ALA A 68 36.76 27.60 -20.54
CA ALA A 68 35.49 27.77 -21.25
C ALA A 68 34.39 26.89 -20.65
N THR A 69 33.15 27.38 -20.61
CA THR A 69 31.99 26.55 -20.28
C THR A 69 31.90 25.36 -21.23
N GLY A 70 31.76 24.16 -20.69
CA GLY A 70 31.75 22.90 -21.44
C GLY A 70 33.14 22.30 -21.69
N LEU A 71 34.24 22.95 -21.26
CA LEU A 71 35.57 22.37 -21.36
C LEU A 71 35.64 21.07 -20.55
N MET A 72 35.99 19.97 -21.21
CA MET A 72 36.05 18.63 -20.62
C MET A 72 37.50 18.15 -20.51
N VAL A 73 37.83 17.56 -19.37
CA VAL A 73 39.14 16.96 -19.07
C VAL A 73 38.97 15.65 -18.32
N PHE A 74 39.98 14.80 -18.37
CA PHE A 74 40.10 13.65 -17.50
C PHE A 74 41.10 13.98 -16.39
N ASP A 75 40.70 13.83 -15.13
CA ASP A 75 41.55 14.11 -13.97
C ASP A 75 42.21 12.82 -13.48
N ASN A 76 43.51 12.67 -13.71
CA ASN A 76 44.29 11.49 -13.34
C ASN A 76 44.44 11.31 -11.82
N THR A 77 44.14 12.34 -11.02
CA THR A 77 44.20 12.25 -9.55
C THR A 77 42.92 11.66 -8.98
N THR A 78 41.77 11.95 -9.58
CA THR A 78 40.47 11.37 -9.17
C THR A 78 40.04 10.19 -10.04
N ASP A 79 40.76 9.92 -11.12
CA ASP A 79 40.47 8.88 -12.13
C ASP A 79 39.07 9.03 -12.74
N SER A 80 38.65 10.27 -13.00
CA SER A 80 37.29 10.58 -13.44
C SER A 80 37.22 11.72 -14.46
N PHE A 81 36.09 11.78 -15.18
CA PHE A 81 35.80 12.84 -16.13
C PHE A 81 35.27 14.09 -15.43
N TRP A 82 35.75 15.25 -15.85
CA TRP A 82 35.32 16.55 -15.34
C TRP A 82 34.98 17.51 -16.47
N TYR A 83 33.99 18.38 -16.27
CA TYR A 83 33.73 19.51 -17.15
C TYR A 83 33.65 20.83 -16.38
N TYR A 84 33.97 21.94 -17.03
CA TYR A 84 33.79 23.27 -16.46
C TYR A 84 32.37 23.77 -16.76
N ASN A 85 31.57 24.08 -15.74
CA ASN A 85 30.17 24.51 -15.93
C ASN A 85 30.00 26.03 -16.14
N GLY A 86 31.11 26.76 -16.29
CA GLY A 86 31.14 28.22 -16.39
C GLY A 86 31.48 28.94 -15.09
N THR A 87 31.41 28.26 -13.94
CA THR A 87 31.84 28.81 -12.64
C THR A 87 32.80 27.91 -11.89
N ALA A 88 32.62 26.59 -11.97
CA ALA A 88 33.42 25.60 -11.28
C ALA A 88 33.57 24.34 -12.13
N TRP A 89 34.57 23.54 -11.79
CA TRP A 89 34.69 22.20 -12.32
C TRP A 89 33.69 21.26 -11.65
N LYS A 90 33.02 20.42 -12.44
CA LYS A 90 32.07 19.39 -12.01
C LYS A 90 32.50 18.02 -12.49
N GLU A 91 32.48 17.08 -11.56
CA GLU A 91 32.72 15.67 -11.84
C GLU A 91 31.50 15.07 -12.52
N ILE A 92 31.72 14.16 -13.45
CA ILE A 92 30.67 13.34 -14.06
C ILE A 92 30.65 12.01 -13.32
N THR A 93 29.78 11.89 -12.31
CA THR A 93 29.54 10.63 -11.58
C THR A 93 28.29 9.94 -12.11
N LEU A 94 28.27 8.61 -12.06
CA LEU A 94 27.04 7.84 -12.23
C LEU A 94 26.29 7.87 -10.90
N ASN A 95 25.04 8.33 -10.90
CA ASN A 95 24.21 8.28 -9.70
C ASN A 95 23.70 6.83 -9.53
N THR A 96 24.37 6.03 -8.70
CA THR A 96 23.84 4.73 -8.27
C THR A 96 23.00 4.97 -7.03
N ASP A 97 21.74 5.30 -7.24
CA ASP A 97 20.78 5.46 -6.15
C ASP A 97 20.42 4.08 -5.57
N ASP A 98 21.31 3.50 -4.76
CA ASP A 98 21.04 2.31 -3.95
C ASP A 98 20.27 2.77 -2.70
N GLN A 99 18.96 2.85 -2.83
CA GLN A 99 18.08 3.29 -1.74
C GLN A 99 17.87 2.15 -0.74
N THR A 100 18.77 1.97 0.23
CA THR A 100 18.52 1.03 1.33
C THR A 100 17.44 1.60 2.26
N LEU A 101 16.33 0.86 2.42
CA LEU A 101 15.26 1.20 3.37
C LEU A 101 15.44 0.40 4.66
N SER A 102 15.39 1.08 5.81
CA SER A 102 15.42 0.43 7.12
C SER A 102 14.30 0.91 8.04
N LEU A 103 13.69 -0.01 8.80
CA LEU A 103 12.65 0.31 9.77
C LEU A 103 13.16 -0.01 11.18
N SER A 104 13.15 0.99 12.05
CA SER A 104 13.47 0.84 13.48
C SER A 104 12.37 1.48 14.32
N GLY A 105 11.69 0.69 15.14
CA GLY A 105 10.48 1.13 15.84
C GLY A 105 9.42 1.61 14.84
N THR A 106 9.07 2.90 14.91
CA THR A 106 8.12 3.56 13.99
C THR A 106 8.80 4.43 12.94
N MET A 107 10.14 4.43 12.86
CA MET A 107 10.88 5.29 11.94
C MET A 107 11.34 4.49 10.73
N LEU A 108 10.81 4.83 9.56
CA LEU A 108 11.35 4.38 8.28
C LEU A 108 12.47 5.34 7.86
N SER A 109 13.68 4.83 7.70
CA SER A 109 14.84 5.58 7.24
C SER A 109 15.17 5.20 5.80
N ILE A 110 15.46 6.22 4.99
CA ILE A 110 15.83 6.11 3.58
C ILE A 110 17.32 6.45 3.46
N GLU A 111 18.13 5.60 2.82
CA GLU A 111 19.56 5.88 2.61
C GLU A 111 19.79 7.20 1.87
N ASP A 112 20.84 7.92 2.28
CA ASP A 112 21.18 9.27 1.80
C ASP A 112 20.04 10.32 1.91
N GLY A 113 19.01 10.06 2.73
CA GLY A 113 17.84 10.92 2.79
C GLY A 113 16.91 10.73 3.98
N ASN A 114 15.74 11.36 3.85
CA ASN A 114 14.71 11.60 4.86
C ASN A 114 14.36 10.39 5.74
N SER A 115 13.91 10.69 6.96
CA SER A 115 13.16 9.73 7.77
C SER A 115 11.67 10.06 7.72
N VAL A 116 10.85 9.02 7.67
CA VAL A 116 9.40 9.12 7.76
C VAL A 116 8.99 8.59 9.12
N ASP A 117 8.39 9.46 9.93
CA ASP A 117 7.79 9.06 11.20
C ASP A 117 6.44 8.40 10.95
N LEU A 118 6.37 7.10 11.26
CA LEU A 118 5.15 6.28 11.21
C LEU A 118 4.51 6.15 12.60
N SER A 119 4.89 6.97 13.58
CA SER A 119 4.30 6.95 14.93
C SER A 119 2.79 7.20 14.90
N GLY A 120 2.30 8.00 13.95
CA GLY A 120 0.87 8.22 13.71
C GLY A 120 0.13 7.01 13.15
N LEU A 121 0.87 6.03 12.59
CA LEU A 121 0.35 4.71 12.21
C LEU A 121 0.54 3.68 13.34
N SER A 122 1.30 4.02 14.39
CA SER A 122 1.72 3.07 15.41
C SER A 122 0.57 2.54 16.27
N ALA A 123 0.83 1.38 16.87
CA ALA A 123 -0.06 0.54 17.67
C ALA A 123 -0.84 1.21 18.82
N ALA A 124 -0.67 2.51 19.07
CA ALA A 124 -1.44 3.24 20.08
C ALA A 124 -2.96 3.21 19.80
N ASN A 125 -3.37 3.11 18.53
CA ASN A 125 -4.78 3.07 18.14
C ASN A 125 -5.26 1.67 17.71
N SER A 126 -4.52 0.59 18.01
CA SER A 126 -4.87 -0.77 17.61
C SER A 126 -4.70 -1.78 18.74
N TRP A 127 -5.56 -2.80 18.76
CA TRP A 127 -5.40 -3.91 19.70
C TRP A 127 -4.41 -4.95 19.15
N SER A 128 -3.38 -5.28 19.93
CA SER A 128 -2.40 -6.31 19.56
C SER A 128 -2.98 -7.72 19.69
N GLN A 129 -2.52 -8.65 18.85
CA GLN A 129 -2.84 -10.09 18.95
C GLN A 129 -2.35 -10.71 20.27
N THR A 130 -1.31 -10.13 20.88
CA THR A 130 -0.79 -10.55 22.19
C THR A 130 -1.40 -9.74 23.34
N GLY A 131 -2.34 -8.84 23.05
CA GLY A 131 -2.90 -7.88 23.99
C GLY A 131 -2.05 -6.63 24.20
N ASN A 132 -2.68 -5.60 24.77
CA ASN A 132 -2.07 -4.31 25.09
C ASN A 132 -1.89 -4.21 26.62
N ALA A 133 -0.73 -3.70 27.07
CA ALA A 133 -0.50 -3.35 28.47
C ALA A 133 -0.80 -1.85 28.70
N GLY A 134 -1.09 -1.46 29.95
CA GLY A 134 -1.28 -0.04 30.32
C GLY A 134 -2.64 0.56 29.92
N THR A 135 -3.66 -0.28 29.69
CA THR A 135 -5.01 0.18 29.35
C THR A 135 -5.71 0.89 30.51
N THR A 136 -6.60 1.81 30.18
CA THR A 136 -7.48 2.53 31.10
C THR A 136 -8.93 2.09 30.90
N ASN A 137 -9.55 1.59 31.98
CA ASN A 137 -10.95 1.13 31.94
C ASN A 137 -11.90 2.26 31.49
N GLY A 138 -12.81 1.95 30.55
CA GLY A 138 -13.76 2.90 29.98
C GLY A 138 -13.18 3.84 28.91
N VAL A 139 -11.86 3.80 28.68
CA VAL A 139 -11.19 4.55 27.59
C VAL A 139 -10.72 3.57 26.52
N ASP A 140 -9.99 2.53 26.93
CA ASP A 140 -9.43 1.52 26.03
C ASP A 140 -10.29 0.25 26.06
N PHE A 141 -10.83 -0.15 24.91
CA PHE A 141 -11.64 -1.37 24.81
C PHE A 141 -11.63 -1.96 23.40
N ILE A 142 -11.96 -3.26 23.32
CA ILE A 142 -12.34 -3.92 22.06
C ILE A 142 -13.85 -3.83 21.95
N GLY A 143 -14.36 -3.01 21.04
CA GLY A 143 -15.80 -2.87 20.84
C GLY A 143 -16.19 -1.75 19.91
N THR A 144 -17.47 -1.41 19.92
CA THR A 144 -18.09 -0.34 19.13
C THR A 144 -18.49 0.83 20.04
N THR A 145 -18.47 2.04 19.50
CA THR A 145 -18.97 3.26 20.17
C THR A 145 -20.36 3.65 19.71
N ASP A 146 -20.87 2.99 18.68
CA ASP A 146 -22.18 3.18 18.09
C ASP A 146 -23.08 1.94 18.31
N ASN A 147 -24.37 2.07 17.97
CA ASN A 147 -25.36 1.01 18.16
C ASN A 147 -25.25 -0.06 17.05
N VAL A 148 -24.07 -0.62 16.88
CA VAL A 148 -23.72 -1.66 15.90
C VAL A 148 -23.18 -2.88 16.63
N ALA A 149 -23.58 -4.07 16.16
CA ALA A 149 -23.17 -5.33 16.76
C ALA A 149 -21.67 -5.61 16.56
N LEU A 150 -21.03 -6.19 17.59
CA LEU A 150 -19.65 -6.69 17.54
C LEU A 150 -19.64 -8.20 17.30
N ASP A 151 -18.99 -8.65 16.23
CA ASP A 151 -18.83 -10.08 15.88
C ASP A 151 -17.39 -10.54 16.13
N PHE A 152 -17.22 -11.59 16.94
CA PHE A 152 -15.98 -12.38 17.00
C PHE A 152 -16.08 -13.57 16.06
N ARG A 153 -15.06 -13.75 15.21
CA ARG A 153 -15.06 -14.75 14.13
C ARG A 153 -13.94 -15.78 14.27
N VAL A 154 -14.24 -17.02 13.88
CA VAL A 154 -13.28 -18.14 13.74
C VAL A 154 -13.52 -18.76 12.36
N ASN A 155 -12.46 -18.95 11.56
CA ASN A 155 -12.58 -19.39 10.16
C ASN A 155 -13.57 -18.52 9.34
N ASN A 156 -13.55 -17.20 9.57
CA ASN A 156 -14.49 -16.23 8.98
C ASN A 156 -15.99 -16.50 9.28
N LEU A 157 -16.30 -17.33 10.28
CA LEU A 157 -17.65 -17.57 10.76
C LEU A 157 -17.86 -16.87 12.11
N ARG A 158 -19.02 -16.25 12.30
CA ARG A 158 -19.43 -15.64 13.58
C ARG A 158 -19.54 -16.72 14.65
N GLY A 159 -18.69 -16.66 15.67
CA GLY A 159 -18.72 -17.55 16.84
C GLY A 159 -19.30 -16.90 18.09
N LEU A 160 -19.22 -15.57 18.19
CA LEU A 160 -19.88 -14.76 19.21
C LEU A 160 -20.33 -13.44 18.60
N ARG A 161 -21.54 -12.99 18.95
CA ARG A 161 -22.08 -11.68 18.61
C ARG A 161 -22.64 -11.00 19.84
N LEU A 162 -22.23 -9.75 20.05
CA LEU A 162 -22.78 -8.85 21.04
C LEU A 162 -23.62 -7.79 20.32
N ILE A 163 -24.91 -7.73 20.63
CA ILE A 163 -25.86 -6.81 19.97
C ILE A 163 -26.28 -5.74 20.97
N PRO A 164 -25.85 -4.48 20.80
CA PRO A 164 -26.34 -3.39 21.65
C PRO A 164 -27.82 -3.12 21.38
N LYS A 165 -28.53 -2.71 22.42
CA LYS A 165 -29.97 -2.40 22.40
C LYS A 165 -30.21 -0.96 22.85
N ALA A 166 -31.36 -0.41 22.46
CA ALA A 166 -31.72 0.97 22.76
C ALA A 166 -31.86 1.26 24.26
N ASP A 167 -32.07 0.23 25.09
CA ASP A 167 -32.11 0.32 26.56
C ASP A 167 -30.74 0.15 27.23
N ASN A 168 -29.65 0.22 26.46
CA ASN A 168 -28.27 -0.04 26.88
C ASN A 168 -27.98 -1.47 27.35
N SER A 169 -28.93 -2.40 27.18
CA SER A 169 -28.64 -3.83 27.34
C SER A 169 -27.87 -4.38 26.13
N VAL A 170 -27.30 -5.57 26.30
CA VAL A 170 -26.62 -6.30 25.24
C VAL A 170 -27.23 -7.69 25.15
N ASN A 171 -27.61 -8.09 23.95
CA ASN A 171 -27.91 -9.49 23.69
C ASN A 171 -26.61 -10.24 23.36
N VAL A 172 -26.50 -11.47 23.84
CA VAL A 172 -25.33 -12.34 23.62
C VAL A 172 -25.73 -13.53 22.75
N ILE A 173 -25.05 -13.74 21.63
CA ILE A 173 -25.26 -14.90 20.76
C ILE A 173 -23.94 -15.63 20.53
N GLY A 174 -23.73 -16.74 21.21
CA GLY A 174 -22.62 -17.67 20.99
C GLY A 174 -22.98 -18.82 20.06
N GLY A 175 -21.96 -19.54 19.59
CA GLY A 175 -22.09 -20.80 18.85
C GLY A 175 -22.37 -20.61 17.36
N TYR A 176 -23.25 -21.44 16.81
CA TYR A 176 -23.57 -21.47 15.39
C TYR A 176 -24.08 -20.11 14.88
N SER A 177 -23.63 -19.70 13.70
CA SER A 177 -23.98 -18.42 13.08
C SER A 177 -25.47 -18.29 12.72
N GLY A 178 -26.22 -19.39 12.71
CA GLY A 178 -27.67 -19.39 12.56
C GLY A 178 -28.45 -19.13 13.85
N ASN A 179 -27.82 -19.17 15.03
CA ASN A 179 -28.49 -18.81 16.28
C ASN A 179 -29.02 -17.38 16.20
N SER A 180 -30.24 -17.17 16.70
CA SER A 180 -30.98 -15.93 16.49
C SER A 180 -31.60 -15.41 17.78
N ILE A 181 -31.49 -14.11 17.98
CA ILE A 181 -32.27 -13.38 18.97
C ILE A 181 -33.10 -12.35 18.21
N SER A 182 -34.41 -12.31 18.47
CA SER A 182 -35.33 -11.39 17.78
C SER A 182 -34.94 -9.93 18.00
N ALA A 183 -35.25 -9.06 17.03
CA ALA A 183 -34.95 -7.64 17.12
C ALA A 183 -35.65 -6.95 18.30
N GLY A 184 -36.81 -7.44 18.74
CA GLY A 184 -37.55 -6.92 19.89
C GLY A 184 -37.11 -7.50 21.24
N ALA A 185 -36.27 -8.54 21.26
CA ALA A 185 -35.75 -9.10 22.49
C ALA A 185 -34.56 -8.26 22.99
N ASN A 186 -34.55 -7.98 24.29
CA ASN A 186 -33.48 -7.28 24.99
C ASN A 186 -32.98 -8.15 26.15
N SER A 187 -31.75 -7.94 26.61
CA SER A 187 -31.11 -8.72 27.68
C SER A 187 -31.13 -10.24 27.47
N ALA A 188 -31.24 -10.72 26.22
CA ALA A 188 -31.39 -12.12 25.89
C ALA A 188 -30.03 -12.79 25.65
N THR A 189 -29.93 -14.07 25.99
CA THR A 189 -28.67 -14.83 25.90
C THR A 189 -28.88 -16.16 25.19
N ILE A 190 -28.07 -16.42 24.18
CA ILE A 190 -27.77 -17.77 23.69
C ILE A 190 -26.29 -17.98 23.96
N ALA A 191 -25.94 -18.81 24.94
CA ALA A 191 -24.55 -18.98 25.34
C ALA A 191 -23.72 -19.77 24.30
N GLY A 192 -24.36 -20.62 23.50
CA GLY A 192 -23.68 -21.43 22.50
C GLY A 192 -24.58 -22.43 21.77
N GLY A 193 -23.96 -23.47 21.21
CA GLY A 193 -24.65 -24.54 20.50
C GLY A 193 -25.22 -24.10 19.14
N GLY A 194 -26.28 -24.77 18.72
CA GLY A 194 -26.87 -24.65 17.40
C GLY A 194 -26.08 -25.42 16.34
N SER A 195 -26.76 -25.77 15.26
CA SER A 195 -26.17 -26.41 14.09
C SER A 195 -26.97 -26.02 12.84
N PRO A 196 -26.42 -26.24 11.62
CA PRO A 196 -27.20 -26.06 10.40
C PRO A 196 -28.51 -26.85 10.46
N GLY A 197 -29.63 -26.14 10.31
CA GLY A 197 -30.99 -26.72 10.43
C GLY A 197 -31.58 -26.76 11.84
N SER A 198 -30.77 -26.62 12.89
CA SER A 198 -31.21 -26.67 14.29
C SER A 198 -30.58 -25.54 15.10
N ALA A 199 -30.82 -24.30 14.67
CA ALA A 199 -30.39 -23.11 15.38
C ALA A 199 -31.23 -22.88 16.65
N ASN A 200 -30.60 -22.36 17.69
CA ASN A 200 -31.31 -21.89 18.88
C ASN A 200 -31.94 -20.52 18.60
N SER A 201 -33.11 -20.26 19.20
CA SER A 201 -33.84 -19.01 19.04
C SER A 201 -34.36 -18.47 20.37
N VAL A 202 -34.19 -17.16 20.59
CA VAL A 202 -34.83 -16.43 21.69
C VAL A 202 -35.60 -15.25 21.11
N THR A 203 -36.89 -15.13 21.43
CA THR A 203 -37.73 -14.04 20.91
C THR A 203 -38.21 -13.04 21.95
N ALA A 204 -37.97 -13.29 23.23
CA ALA A 204 -38.48 -12.47 24.34
C ALA A 204 -37.39 -11.86 25.23
N TYR A 205 -37.79 -10.88 26.03
CA TYR A 205 -36.95 -10.17 26.99
C TYR A 205 -36.35 -11.13 28.02
N GLY A 206 -35.04 -11.05 28.25
CA GLY A 206 -34.36 -11.86 29.26
C GLY A 206 -34.34 -13.37 28.99
N GLY A 207 -34.81 -13.82 27.83
CA GLY A 207 -34.84 -15.23 27.48
C GLY A 207 -33.44 -15.82 27.37
N THR A 208 -33.26 -17.04 27.87
CA THR A 208 -31.94 -17.69 27.94
C THR A 208 -31.94 -19.09 27.35
N VAL A 209 -31.06 -19.33 26.37
CA VAL A 209 -30.65 -20.68 25.95
C VAL A 209 -29.22 -20.92 26.38
N GLY A 210 -28.99 -21.92 27.24
CA GLY A 210 -27.65 -22.27 27.70
C GLY A 210 -26.79 -23.00 26.64
N GLY A 211 -27.41 -23.67 25.67
CA GLY A 211 -26.71 -24.37 24.60
C GLY A 211 -27.61 -25.37 23.87
N GLY A 212 -27.04 -26.47 23.40
CA GLY A 212 -27.79 -27.51 22.67
C GLY A 212 -28.18 -27.07 21.25
N THR A 213 -29.16 -27.73 20.64
CA THR A 213 -29.57 -27.47 19.24
C THR A 213 -31.09 -27.38 19.10
N GLY A 214 -31.57 -26.42 18.30
CA GLY A 214 -33.00 -26.27 18.01
C GLY A 214 -33.86 -25.81 19.19
N ASN A 215 -33.26 -25.28 20.26
CA ASN A 215 -34.02 -24.83 21.43
C ASN A 215 -34.68 -23.47 21.17
N THR A 216 -35.92 -23.30 21.65
CA THR A 216 -36.72 -22.09 21.49
C THR A 216 -37.15 -21.53 22.84
N VAL A 217 -36.94 -20.24 23.03
CA VAL A 217 -37.41 -19.47 24.20
C VAL A 217 -38.24 -18.32 23.69
N SER A 218 -39.56 -18.38 23.91
CA SER A 218 -40.49 -17.43 23.31
C SER A 218 -41.12 -16.43 24.25
N GLU A 219 -40.96 -16.60 25.57
CA GLU A 219 -41.59 -15.74 26.58
C GLU A 219 -40.60 -15.13 27.56
N THR A 220 -41.03 -14.05 28.22
CA THR A 220 -40.19 -13.23 29.09
C THR A 220 -39.56 -14.04 30.21
N SER A 221 -38.26 -13.86 30.43
CA SER A 221 -37.46 -14.51 31.47
C SER A 221 -37.52 -16.05 31.47
N SER A 222 -37.93 -16.66 30.36
CA SER A 222 -37.98 -18.12 30.24
C SER A 222 -36.61 -18.68 29.85
N VAL A 223 -36.36 -19.94 30.23
CA VAL A 223 -35.03 -20.55 30.16
C VAL A 223 -35.12 -21.95 29.55
N VAL A 224 -34.23 -22.22 28.62
CA VAL A 224 -33.85 -23.59 28.23
C VAL A 224 -32.36 -23.76 28.53
N SER A 225 -32.02 -24.59 29.50
CA SER A 225 -30.61 -24.77 29.88
C SER A 225 -29.78 -25.46 28.78
N GLY A 226 -30.40 -26.27 27.92
CA GLY A 226 -29.76 -26.96 26.80
C GLY A 226 -30.64 -28.08 26.23
N GLY A 227 -30.02 -29.10 25.64
CA GLY A 227 -30.73 -30.23 25.02
C GLY A 227 -31.08 -30.01 23.55
N GLU A 228 -32.03 -30.79 23.03
CA GLU A 228 -32.44 -30.75 21.63
C GLU A 228 -33.93 -30.42 21.48
N ALA A 229 -34.25 -29.43 20.67
CA ALA A 229 -35.63 -29.09 20.28
C ALA A 229 -36.58 -28.81 21.46
N ASN A 230 -36.07 -28.27 22.58
CA ASN A 230 -36.89 -27.89 23.72
C ASN A 230 -37.52 -26.51 23.53
N THR A 231 -38.71 -26.30 24.10
CA THR A 231 -39.45 -25.05 24.02
C THR A 231 -39.84 -24.55 25.42
N ALA A 232 -39.42 -23.33 25.77
CA ALA A 232 -39.93 -22.60 26.92
C ALA A 232 -40.81 -21.45 26.41
N SER A 233 -42.12 -21.54 26.66
CA SER A 233 -43.13 -20.64 26.07
C SER A 233 -44.19 -20.16 27.06
N GLY A 234 -43.99 -20.39 28.37
CA GLY A 234 -44.71 -19.67 29.42
C GLY A 234 -43.81 -18.60 30.04
N GLU A 235 -44.38 -17.52 30.58
CA GLU A 235 -43.60 -16.47 31.24
C GLU A 235 -42.82 -17.06 32.43
N GLY A 236 -41.51 -16.82 32.50
CA GLY A 236 -40.65 -17.39 33.54
C GLY A 236 -40.55 -18.92 33.56
N SER A 237 -41.01 -19.60 32.52
CA SER A 237 -40.93 -21.06 32.41
C SER A 237 -39.49 -21.56 32.24
N THR A 238 -39.22 -22.79 32.67
CA THR A 238 -37.88 -23.39 32.60
C THR A 238 -37.96 -24.81 32.04
N VAL A 239 -37.09 -25.11 31.07
CA VAL A 239 -36.76 -26.48 30.67
C VAL A 239 -35.29 -26.72 31.01
N ALA A 240 -35.03 -27.66 31.92
CA ALA A 240 -33.67 -27.94 32.38
C ALA A 240 -32.82 -28.71 31.35
N GLY A 241 -33.43 -29.35 30.35
CA GLY A 241 -32.73 -30.06 29.27
C GLY A 241 -33.62 -31.09 28.57
N GLY A 242 -33.01 -32.15 28.05
CA GLY A 242 -33.72 -33.26 27.39
C GLY A 242 -33.97 -33.03 25.90
N ILE A 243 -34.94 -33.75 25.35
CA ILE A 243 -35.31 -33.72 23.93
C ILE A 243 -36.82 -33.49 23.80
N LEU A 244 -37.22 -32.49 22.99
CA LEU A 244 -38.63 -32.20 22.67
C LEU A 244 -39.51 -31.88 23.89
N ASN A 245 -38.93 -31.33 24.96
CA ASN A 245 -39.68 -30.89 26.12
C ASN A 245 -40.33 -29.52 25.87
N THR A 246 -41.52 -29.30 26.44
CA THR A 246 -42.23 -28.01 26.36
C THR A 246 -42.70 -27.58 27.73
N ALA A 247 -42.25 -26.41 28.19
CA ALA A 247 -42.79 -25.71 29.36
C ALA A 247 -43.62 -24.51 28.89
N SER A 248 -44.94 -24.67 28.81
CA SER A 248 -45.85 -23.66 28.25
C SER A 248 -46.70 -22.90 29.27
N GLY A 249 -46.74 -23.35 30.52
CA GLY A 249 -47.40 -22.63 31.60
C GLY A 249 -46.47 -21.58 32.21
N ASP A 250 -47.04 -20.48 32.70
CA ASP A 250 -46.27 -19.46 33.41
C ASP A 250 -45.64 -20.07 34.68
N GLY A 251 -44.33 -19.85 34.84
CA GLY A 251 -43.52 -20.44 35.91
C GLY A 251 -43.38 -21.97 35.84
N ALA A 252 -43.87 -22.62 34.77
CA ALA A 252 -43.77 -24.07 34.65
C ALA A 252 -42.31 -24.51 34.56
N THR A 253 -41.98 -25.63 35.20
CA THR A 253 -40.65 -26.24 35.13
C THR A 253 -40.75 -27.65 34.60
N VAL A 254 -39.98 -27.96 33.57
CA VAL A 254 -39.78 -29.32 33.03
C VAL A 254 -38.34 -29.72 33.29
N ALA A 255 -38.13 -30.81 34.02
CA ALA A 255 -36.81 -31.24 34.46
C ALA A 255 -35.95 -31.89 33.36
N GLY A 256 -36.56 -32.42 32.30
CA GLY A 256 -35.87 -33.06 31.18
C GLY A 256 -36.63 -34.24 30.60
#